data_AF-A0A099KXW0-F1
#
_entry.id   AF-A0A099KXW0-F1
#
_cell.length_a   1.000
_cell.length_b   1.000
_cell.length_c   1.000
_cell.angle_alpha   90.00
_cell.angle_beta   90.00
_cell.angle_gamma   90.00
#
_symmetry.space_group_name_H-M   'P 1'
#
loop_
_entity.id
_entity.type
_entity.pdbx_description
1 polymer ?
#
loop_
_entity_poly.entity_id
_entity_poly.type
_entity_poly.pdbx_seq_one_letter_code
_entity_poly.pdbx_strand_id
1 'polypeptide(L)'
;MSFFKSLILAIFATIFLTYVFGVGMLELMDMHVMLDGESVEPLKAIGVSALVVVVLVVAALGIVLSVFGGLIFISLIIFGSIAMVTVGVFWPILLMAVVIWLFTRNNSSRNKSTRQYT
;
A
#
# COMPACT_ATOMS: atom_id res chain seq x y z
N MET A 1 16.26 -19.89 -22.78
CA MET A 1 15.40 -18.89 -23.47
C MET A 1 15.36 -17.66 -22.59
N SER A 2 15.75 -16.49 -23.10
CA SER A 2 15.78 -15.27 -22.28
C SER A 2 14.35 -14.83 -21.95
N PHE A 3 14.06 -14.62 -20.66
CA PHE A 3 12.81 -14.08 -20.13
C PHE A 3 12.33 -12.86 -20.93
N PHE A 4 13.26 -12.02 -21.36
CA PHE A 4 12.99 -10.80 -22.14
C PHE A 4 12.34 -11.07 -23.50
N LYS A 5 12.73 -12.17 -24.17
CA LYS A 5 12.15 -12.58 -25.45
C LYS A 5 10.70 -13.08 -25.29
N SER A 6 10.42 -13.75 -24.18
CA SER A 6 9.07 -14.19 -23.82
C SER A 6 8.18 -13.00 -23.43
N LEU A 7 8.72 -12.04 -22.67
CA LEU A 7 8.01 -10.84 -22.24
C LEU A 7 7.55 -9.99 -23.42
N ILE A 8 8.43 -9.74 -24.41
CA ILE A 8 8.07 -9.00 -25.62
C ILE A 8 6.97 -9.71 -26.41
N LEU A 9 7.10 -11.04 -26.58
CA LEU A 9 6.09 -11.83 -27.28
C LEU A 9 4.73 -11.77 -26.56
N ALA A 10 4.74 -11.84 -25.23
CA ALA A 10 3.53 -11.76 -24.41
C ALA A 10 2.84 -10.39 -24.55
N ILE A 11 3.60 -9.30 -24.49
CA ILE A 11 3.06 -7.94 -24.68
C ILE A 11 2.46 -7.77 -26.08
N PHE A 12 3.15 -8.26 -27.11
CA PHE A 12 2.61 -8.22 -28.48
C PHE A 12 1.34 -9.06 -28.62
N ALA A 13 1.34 -10.27 -28.05
CA ALA A 13 0.18 -11.15 -28.09
C ALA A 13 -1.02 -10.57 -27.35
N THR A 14 -0.83 -9.92 -26.21
CA THR A 14 -1.94 -9.28 -25.48
C THR A 14 -2.49 -8.08 -26.22
N ILE A 15 -1.64 -7.20 -26.76
CA ILE A 15 -2.10 -6.05 -27.56
C ILE A 15 -2.84 -6.53 -28.81
N PHE A 16 -2.29 -7.52 -29.52
CA PHE A 16 -2.92 -8.10 -30.70
C PHE A 16 -4.27 -8.74 -30.37
N LEU A 17 -4.33 -9.56 -29.31
CA LEU A 17 -5.55 -10.21 -28.88
C LEU A 17 -6.61 -9.20 -28.45
N THR A 18 -6.25 -8.19 -27.66
CA THR A 18 -7.18 -7.12 -27.23
C THR A 18 -7.72 -6.35 -28.43
N TYR A 19 -6.91 -6.09 -29.46
CA TYR A 19 -7.37 -5.41 -30.67
C TYR A 19 -8.32 -6.28 -31.51
N VAL A 20 -7.90 -7.50 -31.87
CA VAL A 20 -8.70 -8.40 -32.71
C VAL A 20 -10.00 -8.78 -32.01
N PHE A 21 -9.94 -9.07 -30.71
CA PHE A 21 -11.11 -9.39 -29.91
C PHE A 21 -12.02 -8.16 -29.72
N GLY A 22 -11.45 -6.98 -29.52
CA GLY A 22 -12.20 -5.73 -29.37
C GLY A 22 -12.97 -5.36 -30.64
N VAL A 23 -12.31 -5.40 -31.80
CA VAL A 23 -12.96 -5.15 -33.10
C VAL A 23 -13.97 -6.26 -33.42
N GLY A 24 -13.64 -7.53 -33.18
CA GLY A 24 -14.56 -8.65 -33.40
C GLY A 24 -15.81 -8.60 -32.53
N MET A 25 -15.71 -8.12 -31.28
CA MET A 25 -16.89 -7.90 -30.43
C MET A 25 -17.77 -6.76 -30.93
N LEU A 26 -17.19 -5.69 -31.46
CA LEU A 26 -17.96 -4.57 -32.04
C LEU A 26 -18.70 -4.99 -33.31
N GLU A 27 -18.06 -5.84 -34.12
CA GLU A 27 -18.66 -6.42 -35.32
C GLU A 27 -19.77 -7.43 -34.97
N LEU A 28 -19.57 -8.27 -33.95
CA LEU A 28 -20.60 -9.20 -33.45
C LEU A 28 -21.83 -8.46 -32.87
N MET A 29 -21.60 -7.28 -32.29
CA MET A 29 -22.66 -6.42 -31.73
C MET A 29 -23.31 -5.50 -32.77
N ASP A 30 -22.94 -5.64 -34.05
CA ASP A 30 -23.39 -4.81 -35.18
C ASP A 30 -23.29 -3.30 -34.90
N MET A 31 -22.29 -2.92 -34.08
CA MET A 31 -22.14 -1.55 -33.60
C MET A 31 -21.22 -0.79 -34.56
N HIS A 32 -21.81 -0.25 -35.63
CA HIS A 32 -21.07 0.56 -36.59
C HIS A 32 -20.92 1.99 -36.06
N VAL A 33 -19.73 2.32 -35.55
CA VAL A 33 -19.44 3.66 -35.02
C VAL A 33 -19.20 4.61 -36.20
N MET A 34 -20.25 5.36 -36.57
CA MET A 34 -20.21 6.41 -37.59
C MET A 34 -20.03 7.76 -36.91
N LEU A 35 -18.95 8.48 -37.24
CA LEU A 35 -18.72 9.85 -36.76
C LEU A 35 -18.81 10.77 -37.98
N ASP A 36 -19.83 11.62 -38.00
CA ASP A 36 -20.04 12.62 -39.06
C ASP A 36 -20.24 12.03 -40.48
N GLY A 37 -20.92 10.89 -40.60
CA GLY A 37 -21.29 10.30 -41.90
C GLY A 37 -20.16 9.60 -42.64
N GLU A 38 -18.97 9.49 -42.06
CA GLU A 38 -17.85 8.71 -42.58
C GLU A 38 -17.51 7.53 -41.65
N SER A 39 -17.11 6.40 -42.25
CA SER A 39 -16.65 5.20 -41.55
C SER A 39 -15.32 5.52 -40.86
N VAL A 40 -15.36 6.06 -39.64
CA VAL A 40 -14.15 6.23 -38.82
C VAL A 40 -13.59 4.86 -38.47
N GLU A 41 -12.28 4.68 -38.66
CA GLU A 41 -11.59 3.48 -38.20
C GLU A 41 -11.96 3.20 -36.74
N PRO A 42 -12.41 1.98 -36.40
CA PRO A 42 -12.85 1.61 -35.06
C PRO A 42 -11.84 2.02 -33.97
N LEU A 43 -10.55 1.96 -34.32
CA LEU A 43 -9.45 2.31 -33.42
C LEU A 43 -9.46 3.79 -32.99
N LYS A 44 -9.87 4.73 -33.86
CA LYS A 44 -9.90 6.17 -33.53
C LYS A 44 -11.04 6.50 -32.57
N ALA A 45 -12.20 5.89 -32.78
CA ALA A 45 -13.36 6.09 -31.90
C ALA A 45 -13.19 5.38 -30.55
N ILE A 46 -12.68 4.15 -30.55
CA ILE A 46 -12.33 3.40 -29.33
C ILE A 46 -11.18 4.09 -28.58
N GLY A 47 -10.21 4.67 -29.28
CA GLY A 47 -9.06 5.33 -28.66
C GLY A 47 -9.46 6.53 -27.78
N VAL A 48 -10.43 7.33 -28.23
CA VAL A 48 -10.93 8.48 -27.45
C VAL A 48 -11.76 8.01 -26.26
N SER A 49 -12.65 7.01 -26.44
CA SER A 49 -13.46 6.49 -25.34
C SER A 49 -12.63 5.72 -24.31
N ALA A 50 -11.60 4.99 -24.75
CA ALA A 50 -10.65 4.30 -23.87
C ALA A 50 -9.87 5.30 -23.00
N LEU A 51 -9.47 6.45 -23.54
CA LEU A 51 -8.79 7.49 -22.78
C LEU A 51 -9.71 8.02 -21.65
N VAL A 52 -10.99 8.28 -21.95
CA VAL A 52 -11.97 8.69 -20.93
C VAL A 52 -12.12 7.62 -19.85
N VAL A 53 -12.24 6.34 -20.23
CA VAL A 53 -12.34 5.23 -19.28
C VAL A 53 -11.10 5.14 -18.40
N VAL A 54 -9.89 5.29 -18.94
CA VAL A 54 -8.65 5.28 -18.15
C VAL A 54 -8.65 6.39 -17.11
N VAL A 55 -9.05 7.61 -17.47
CA VAL A 55 -9.15 8.73 -16.52
C VAL A 55 -10.16 8.41 -15.41
N LEU A 56 -11.32 7.84 -15.76
CA LEU A 56 -12.33 7.43 -14.78
C LEU A 56 -11.82 6.34 -13.84
N VAL A 57 -11.07 5.35 -14.36
CA VAL A 57 -10.46 4.28 -13.55
C VAL A 57 -9.41 4.86 -12.59
N VAL A 58 -8.56 5.77 -13.04
CA VAL A 58 -7.57 6.43 -12.18
C VAL A 58 -8.26 7.23 -11.06
N ALA A 59 -9.33 7.96 -11.40
CA ALA A 59 -10.12 8.69 -10.41
C ALA A 59 -10.76 7.73 -9.39
N ALA A 60 -11.36 6.63 -9.85
CA ALA A 60 -11.96 5.62 -8.99
C ALA A 60 -10.91 4.96 -8.08
N LEU A 61 -9.73 4.60 -8.61
CA LEU A 61 -8.62 4.07 -7.81
C LEU A 61 -8.17 5.06 -6.73
N GLY A 62 -8.08 6.36 -7.07
CA GLY A 62 -7.76 7.40 -6.10
C GLY A 62 -8.77 7.46 -4.95
N ILE A 63 -10.07 7.38 -5.26
CA ILE A 63 -11.14 7.37 -4.24
C ILE A 63 -11.05 6.12 -3.38
N VAL A 64 -10.95 4.93 -3.99
CA VAL A 64 -10.84 3.65 -3.29
C VAL A 64 -9.62 3.64 -2.37
N LEU A 65 -8.44 3.98 -2.89
CA LEU A 65 -7.21 4.05 -2.10
C LEU A 65 -7.31 5.10 -0.98
N SER A 66 -7.97 6.23 -1.21
CA SER A 66 -8.17 7.26 -0.18
C SER A 66 -9.09 6.77 0.96
N VAL A 67 -10.18 6.07 0.63
CA VAL A 67 -11.13 5.57 1.63
C VAL A 67 -10.50 4.44 2.45
N PHE A 68 -9.89 3.45 1.78
CA PHE A 68 -9.24 2.34 2.46
C PHE A 68 -7.99 2.79 3.23
N GLY A 69 -7.19 3.69 2.65
CA GLY A 69 -6.02 4.29 3.30
C GLY A 69 -6.42 5.07 4.55
N GLY A 70 -7.48 5.87 4.49
CA GLY A 70 -8.02 6.59 5.64
C GLY A 70 -8.49 5.65 6.76
N LEU A 71 -9.19 4.56 6.42
CA LEU A 71 -9.68 3.59 7.39
C LEU A 71 -8.52 2.90 8.13
N ILE A 72 -7.50 2.45 7.39
CA ILE A 72 -6.29 1.86 7.98
C ILE A 72 -5.54 2.89 8.83
N PHE A 73 -5.44 4.13 8.36
CA PHE A 73 -4.76 5.21 9.07
C PHE A 73 -5.41 5.52 10.43
N ILE A 74 -6.75 5.63 10.47
CA ILE A 74 -7.50 5.83 11.71
C ILE A 74 -7.29 4.64 12.67
N SER A 75 -7.35 3.42 12.16
CA SER A 75 -7.11 2.21 12.94
C SER A 75 -5.71 2.20 13.57
N LEU A 76 -4.68 2.53 12.79
CA LEU A 76 -3.30 2.64 13.27
C LEU A 76 -3.13 3.77 14.29
N ILE A 77 -3.81 4.90 14.15
CA ILE A 77 -3.78 5.97 15.15
C ILE A 77 -4.35 5.48 16.47
N ILE A 78 -5.51 4.82 16.44
CA ILE A 78 -6.14 4.29 17.66
C ILE A 78 -5.18 3.30 18.34
N PHE A 79 -4.68 2.31 17.60
CA PHE A 79 -3.76 1.32 18.15
C PHE A 79 -2.45 1.94 18.64
N GLY A 80 -1.85 2.83 17.83
CA GLY A 80 -0.61 3.54 18.16
C GLY A 80 -0.76 4.44 19.39
N SER A 81 -1.92 5.07 19.59
CA SER A 81 -2.20 5.88 20.77
C SER A 81 -2.23 5.03 22.05
N ILE A 82 -2.84 3.85 22.01
CA ILE A 82 -2.87 2.91 23.14
C ILE A 82 -1.45 2.41 23.45
N ALA A 83 -0.66 2.11 22.42
CA ALA A 83 0.74 1.71 22.57
C ALA A 83 1.58 2.83 23.21
N MET A 84 1.41 4.08 22.77
CA MET A 84 2.10 5.25 23.36
C MET A 84 1.74 5.43 24.85
N VAL A 85 0.46 5.28 25.21
CA VAL A 85 0.01 5.38 26.60
C VAL A 85 0.59 4.26 27.47
N THR A 86 0.58 3.02 26.99
CA THR A 86 1.14 1.89 27.74
C THR A 86 2.65 2.01 27.95
N VAL A 87 3.40 2.41 26.92
CA VAL A 87 4.84 2.72 27.05
C VAL A 87 5.06 3.89 28.02
N GLY A 88 4.26 4.95 27.93
CA GLY A 88 4.35 6.11 28.81
C GLY A 88 4.10 5.79 30.29
N VAL A 89 3.09 4.97 30.59
CA VAL A 89 2.77 4.54 31.97
C VAL A 89 3.76 3.52 32.51
N PHE A 90 4.35 2.69 31.65
CA PHE A 90 5.32 1.68 32.06
C PHE A 90 6.69 2.26 32.40
N TRP A 91 7.08 3.38 31.76
CA TRP A 91 8.39 3.99 31.92
C TRP A 91 8.76 4.40 33.36
N PRO A 92 7.88 5.06 34.15
CA PRO A 92 8.14 5.37 35.56
C PRO A 92 8.47 4.16 36.42
N ILE A 93 7.84 3.00 36.15
CA ILE A 93 8.03 1.77 36.92
C ILE A 93 9.43 1.20 36.69
N LEU A 94 9.89 1.18 35.44
CA LEU A 94 11.26 0.79 35.11
C LEU A 94 12.29 1.73 35.72
N LEU A 95 12.07 3.04 35.65
CA LEU A 95 12.96 4.03 36.29
C LEU A 95 13.05 3.80 37.79
N MET A 96 11.91 3.55 38.45
CA MET A 96 11.87 3.34 39.90
C MET A 96 12.60 2.05 40.30
N ALA A 97 12.46 0.97 39.53
CA ALA A 97 13.21 -0.26 39.74
C ALA A 97 14.73 -0.06 39.60
N VAL A 98 15.18 0.73 38.60
CA VAL A 98 16.60 1.06 38.42
C VAL A 98 17.13 1.91 39.56
N VAL A 99 16.37 2.89 40.05
CA VAL A 99 16.76 3.73 41.19
C VAL A 99 16.94 2.86 42.45
N ILE A 100 15.98 1.98 42.75
CA ILE A 100 16.07 1.06 43.89
C ILE A 100 17.29 0.14 43.75
N TRP A 101 17.53 -0.41 42.56
CA TRP A 101 18.68 -1.27 42.31
C TRP A 101 20.01 -0.51 42.46
N LEU A 102 20.10 0.72 41.96
CA LEU A 102 21.28 1.57 42.08
C LEU A 102 21.61 1.90 43.55
N PHE A 103 20.60 2.28 44.33
CA PHE A 103 20.75 2.55 45.77
C PHE A 103 21.08 1.28 46.57
N THR A 104 20.47 0.15 46.22
CA THR A 104 20.72 -1.15 46.89
C THR A 104 22.13 -1.67 46.57
N ARG A 105 22.63 -1.47 45.35
CA ARG A 105 23.99 -1.84 44.93
C ARG A 105 25.06 -1.06 45.70
N ASN A 106 24.82 0.24 45.95
CA ASN A 106 25.74 1.08 46.72
C ASN A 106 25.79 0.65 48.20
N ASN A 107 24.64 0.41 48.84
CA ASN A 107 24.59 -0.06 50.23
C ASN A 107 25.13 -1.48 50.41
N SER A 108 24.99 -2.36 49.41
CA SER A 108 25.53 -3.73 49.46
C SER A 108 27.06 -3.77 49.35
N SER A 109 27.69 -2.79 48.71
CA SER A 109 29.16 -2.67 48.69
C SER A 109 29.71 -2.11 50.01
N ARG A 110 28.98 -1.21 50.67
CA ARG A 110 29.40 -0.56 51.93
C ARG A 110 29.26 -1.44 53.18
N ASN A 111 28.41 -2.48 53.14
CA ASN A 111 28.21 -3.42 54.24
C ASN A 111 29.21 -4.61 54.24
N LYS A 112 29.88 -4.90 53.11
CA LYS A 112 30.93 -5.92 53.06
C LYS A 112 32.27 -5.44 53.65
N SER A 113 32.55 -4.14 53.58
CA SER A 113 33.79 -3.55 54.12
C SER A 113 33.84 -3.49 55.65
N THR A 114 32.69 -3.41 56.34
CA THR A 114 32.64 -3.27 57.81
C THR A 114 32.70 -4.60 58.56
N ARG A 115 32.49 -5.74 57.87
CA ARG A 115 32.59 -7.09 58.46
C ARG A 115 33.98 -7.71 58.39
N GLN A 116 34.96 -7.04 57.80
CA GLN A 116 36.35 -7.53 57.77
C GLN A 116 37.20 -7.07 58.96
N TYR A 117 36.64 -6.29 59.89
CA TYR A 117 37.36 -5.67 61.02
C TYR A 117 36.72 -6.01 62.39
N THR A 118 35.93 -7.08 62.48
CA THR A 118 35.39 -7.60 63.74
C THR A 118 35.43 -9.11 63.73
#